data_AF-A0A2S3U7P2-F1
#
_entry.id   AF-A0A2S3U7P2-F1
#
_cell.length_a   1.000
_cell.length_b   1.000
_cell.length_c   1.000
_cell.angle_alpha   90.00
_cell.angle_beta   90.00
_cell.angle_gamma   90.00
#
_symmetry.space_group_name_H-M   'P 1'
#
loop_
_entity.id
_entity.type
_entity.pdbx_description
1 polymer ?
#
loop_
_entity_poly.entity_id
_entity_poly.type
_entity_poly.pdbx_seq_one_letter_code
_entity_poly.pdbx_strand_id
1 'polypeptide(L)' 'MSFNLSEFLTEGLISSVKNGLIQPELATVYAGNYLVKSLITQYQVTHVSDAITAYKAAQASADQTAADQVQ' A
#
# COMPACT_ATOMS: atom_id res chain seq x y z
N MET A 1 -15.20 -8.64 -21.38
CA MET A 1 -14.31 -7.71 -20.64
C MET A 1 -13.09 -8.50 -20.21
N SER A 2 -11.89 -8.09 -20.59
CA SER A 2 -10.65 -8.75 -20.14
C SER A 2 -10.37 -8.31 -18.70
N PHE A 3 -10.19 -9.26 -17.79
CA PHE A 3 -9.83 -8.97 -16.41
C PHE A 3 -8.31 -8.81 -16.31
N ASN A 4 -7.85 -7.62 -15.96
CA ASN A 4 -6.43 -7.37 -15.68
C ASN A 4 -6.11 -7.76 -14.24
N LEU A 5 -5.65 -9.00 -14.05
CA LEU A 5 -5.26 -9.51 -12.74
C LEU A 5 -4.18 -8.64 -12.09
N SER A 6 -3.24 -8.12 -12.86
CA SER A 6 -2.14 -7.30 -12.33
C SER A 6 -2.66 -6.01 -11.68
N GLU A 7 -3.57 -5.33 -12.37
CA GLU A 7 -4.21 -4.09 -11.92
C GLU A 7 -5.05 -4.35 -10.67
N PHE A 8 -5.84 -5.43 -10.67
CA PHE A 8 -6.62 -5.84 -9.50
C PHE A 8 -5.75 -6.09 -8.26
N LEU A 9 -4.63 -6.80 -8.40
CA LEU A 9 -3.73 -7.09 -7.29
C LEU A 9 -3.05 -5.81 -6.76
N THR A 10 -2.67 -4.90 -7.66
CA THR A 10 -2.02 -3.63 -7.33
C THR A 10 -2.98 -2.70 -6.59
N GLU A 11 -4.15 -2.45 -7.17
CA GLU A 11 -5.18 -1.60 -6.56
C GLU A 11 -5.75 -2.21 -5.27
N GLY A 12 -5.89 -3.53 -5.23
CA GLY A 12 -6.29 -4.26 -4.02
C GLY A 12 -5.30 -4.07 -2.88
N LEU A 13 -3.99 -4.13 -3.14
CA LEU A 13 -2.95 -3.86 -2.16
C LEU A 13 -2.97 -2.40 -1.71
N ILE A 14 -3.02 -1.46 -2.65
CA ILE A 14 -3.07 -0.01 -2.36
C ILE A 14 -4.26 0.33 -1.47
N SER A 15 -5.45 -0.15 -1.84
CA SER A 15 -6.67 0.07 -1.07
C SER A 15 -6.57 -0.56 0.32
N SER A 16 -5.99 -1.76 0.42
CA SER A 16 -5.81 -2.43 1.71
C SER A 16 -4.88 -1.65 2.64
N VAL A 17 -3.77 -1.10 2.12
CA VAL A 17 -2.86 -0.25 2.90
C VAL A 17 -3.56 1.04 3.32
N LYS A 18 -4.21 1.72 2.38
CA LYS A 18 -4.87 3.02 2.62
C LYS A 18 -5.97 2.94 3.68
N ASN A 19 -6.71 1.83 3.70
CA ASN A 19 -7.76 1.59 4.69
C ASN A 19 -7.24 0.97 6.01
N GLY A 20 -5.92 0.77 6.14
CA GLY A 20 -5.32 0.13 7.32
C GLY A 20 -5.70 -1.35 7.49
N LEU A 21 -6.18 -2.01 6.43
CA LEU A 21 -6.55 -3.44 6.45
C LEU A 21 -5.31 -4.35 6.52
N ILE A 22 -4.19 -3.88 5.97
CA ILE A 22 -2.90 -4.57 6.03
C ILE A 22 -1.80 -3.59 6.44
N GLN A 23 -0.82 -4.11 7.18
CA GLN A 23 0.35 -3.33 7.54
C GLN A 23 1.21 -3.04 6.30
N PRO A 24 1.84 -1.87 6.21
CA PRO A 24 2.66 -1.51 5.05
C PRO A 24 3.79 -2.49 4.74
N GLU A 25 4.44 -3.04 5.77
CA GLU A 25 5.51 -4.03 5.60
C GLU A 25 5.00 -5.33 4.95
N LEU A 26 3.79 -5.77 5.32
CA LEU A 26 3.16 -6.93 4.68
C LEU A 26 2.82 -6.62 3.21
N ALA A 27 2.31 -5.42 2.93
CA ALA A 27 1.99 -5.01 1.56
C ALA A 27 3.23 -5.00 0.64
N THR A 28 4.38 -4.55 1.13
CA THR A 28 5.66 -4.63 0.40
C THR A 28 6.06 -6.08 0.10
N VAL A 29 5.92 -6.99 1.07
CA VAL A 29 6.23 -8.42 0.88
C VAL A 29 5.29 -9.05 -0.16
N TYR A 30 3.99 -8.75 -0.10
CA TYR A 30 3.03 -9.24 -1.09
C TYR A 30 3.31 -8.71 -2.49
N ALA A 31 3.60 -7.40 -2.64
CA ALA A 31 3.98 -6.81 -3.92
C ALA A 31 5.24 -7.47 -4.50
N GLY A 32 6.27 -7.70 -3.67
CA GLY A 32 7.48 -8.41 -4.06
C GLY A 32 7.20 -9.85 -4.53
N ASN A 33 6.35 -10.59 -3.81
CA ASN A 33 5.95 -11.94 -4.21
C ASN A 33 5.16 -11.95 -5.53
N TYR A 34 4.30 -10.96 -5.76
CA TYR A 34 3.56 -10.82 -7.02
C TYR A 34 4.49 -10.51 -8.19
N LEU A 35 5.53 -9.70 -7.98
CA LEU A 35 6.55 -9.42 -8.98
C LEU A 35 7.33 -10.69 -9.35
N VAL A 36 7.79 -11.46 -8.35
CA VAL A 36 8.51 -12.73 -8.58
C VAL A 36 7.64 -13.73 -9.33
N LYS A 37 6.33 -13.74 -9.07
CA LYS A 37 5.35 -14.57 -9.80
C LYS A 37 4.93 -13.98 -11.16
N SER A 38 5.52 -12.84 -11.57
CA SER A 38 5.16 -12.12 -12.80
C SER A 38 3.68 -11.75 -12.90
N LEU A 39 3.00 -11.62 -11.76
CA LEU A 39 1.59 -11.21 -11.66
C LEU A 39 1.43 -9.71 -11.78
N ILE A 40 2.46 -8.95 -11.39
CA ILE A 40 2.55 -7.50 -11.55
C ILE A 40 3.92 -7.13 -12.13
N THR A 41 4.05 -5.89 -12.59
CA THR A 41 5.29 -5.34 -13.12
C THR A 41 6.03 -4.51 -12.06
N GLN A 42 7.32 -4.21 -12.30
CA GLN A 42 8.07 -3.31 -11.42
C GLN A 42 7.38 -1.95 -11.27
N TYR A 43 6.78 -1.43 -12.33
CA TYR A 43 6.00 -0.19 -12.28
C TYR A 43 4.86 -0.24 -11.25
N GLN A 44 4.14 -1.37 -11.19
CA GLN A 44 3.06 -1.58 -10.23
C GLN A 44 3.58 -1.71 -8.79
N VAL A 45 4.74 -2.34 -8.59
CA VAL A 45 5.41 -2.40 -7.26
C VAL A 45 5.77 -1.01 -6.75
N THR A 46 6.28 -0.14 -7.63
CA THR A 46 6.54 1.26 -7.29
C THR A 46 5.26 1.96 -6.84
N HIS A 47 4.15 1.76 -7.56
CA HIS A 47 2.85 2.33 -7.20
C HIS A 47 2.36 1.90 -5.81
N VAL A 48 2.51 0.61 -5.44
CA VAL A 48 2.20 0.14 -4.08
C VAL A 48 3.11 0.80 -3.06
N SER A 49 4.40 0.96 -3.37
CA SER A 49 5.40 1.56 -2.48
C SER A 49 5.13 3.05 -2.24
N ASP A 50 4.71 3.78 -3.28
CA ASP A 50 4.30 5.18 -3.18
C ASP A 50 3.05 5.32 -2.31
N ALA A 51 2.06 4.45 -2.49
CA ALA A 51 0.86 4.44 -1.67
C ALA A 51 1.16 4.14 -0.19
N ILE A 52 2.09 3.21 0.09
CA ILE A 52 2.60 2.93 1.43
C ILE A 52 3.26 4.18 2.04
N THR A 53 4.08 4.89 1.28
CA THR A 53 4.76 6.10 1.73
C THR A 53 3.76 7.20 2.07
N ALA A 54 2.76 7.40 1.20
CA ALA A 54 1.67 8.35 1.45
C ALA A 54 0.85 7.97 2.70
N TYR A 55 0.56 6.69 2.89
CA TYR A 55 -0.14 6.20 4.09
C TYR A 55 0.66 6.44 5.37
N LYS A 56 1.97 6.15 5.37
CA LYS A 56 2.86 6.42 6.51
C LYS A 56 2.94 7.92 6.82
N ALA A 57 3.02 8.77 5.79
CA ALA A 57 3.02 10.21 5.97
C ALA A 57 1.69 10.72 6.57
N ALA A 58 0.56 10.21 6.07
CA ALA A 58 -0.76 10.54 6.59
C ALA A 58 -0.95 10.07 8.04
N GLN A 59 -0.49 8.87 8.40
CA GLN A 59 -0.50 8.40 9.78
C GLN A 59 0.39 9.26 10.69
N ALA A 60 1.59 9.63 10.25
CA ALA A 60 2.47 10.48 11.04
C ALA A 60 1.81 11.85 11.35
N SER A 61 1.07 12.43 10.40
CA SER A 61 0.29 13.66 10.64
C SER A 61 -0.93 13.44 11.57
N ALA A 62 -1.54 12.25 11.53
CA ALA A 62 -2.64 11.89 12.43
C ALA A 62 -2.15 11.67 13.88
N ASP A 63 -1.00 11.02 14.07
CA ASP A 63 -0.35 10.84 15.37
C ASP A 63 0.05 12.18 16.01
N GLN A 64 0.50 13.14 15.20
CA GLN A 64 0.79 14.50 15.67
C GLN A 64 -0.44 15.24 16.19
N THR A 65 -1.65 14.92 15.68
CA THR A 65 -2.89 15.54 16.16
C THR A 65 -3.36 14.91 17.48
N ALA A 66 -3.08 13.63 17.70
CA ALA A 66 -3.43 12.93 18.94
C ALA A 66 -2.52 13.31 20.12
N ALA A 67 -1.27 13.71 19.86
CA ALA A 67 -0.33 14.15 20.90
C ALA A 67 -0.60 15.58 21.43
N ASP A 68 -1.31 16.42 20.67
CA ASP A 68 -1.58 17.83 21.04
C ASP A 68 -2.83 17.99 21.93
N GLN A 69 -3.65 16.94 22.10
CA GLN A 69 -4.84 16.97 22.96
C GLN A 69 -4.62 16.45 24.39
N VAL A 70 -3.37 16.21 24.80
CA VAL A 70 -3.04 15.61 26.11
C VAL A 70 -2.31 16.56 27.08
N GLN A 71 -2.41 17.88 26.88
CA GLN A 71 -1.78 18.86 27.78
C GLN A 71 -2.77 19.77 28.51
#